data_AF-A0A9E5L6P9-F1
#
_entry.id   AF-A0A9E5L6P9-F1
#
_cell.length_a   1.000
_cell.length_b   1.000
_cell.length_c   1.000
_cell.angle_alpha   90.00
_cell.angle_beta   90.00
_cell.angle_gamma   90.00
#
_symmetry.space_group_name_H-M   'P 1'
#
loop_
_entity.id
_entity.type
_entity.pdbx_description
1 polymer ?
#
loop_
_entity_poly.entity_id
_entity_poly.type
_entity_poly.pdbx_seq_one_letter_code
_entity_poly.pdbx_strand_id
1 'polypeptide(L)'
;MEKINSLTSANIVADNIETLKQLFPTIVKEGNIDLNELKALLGETVEEKEEYYRFTWAGKNQARLEANKPTTATLRPNKADSKDWDTTNNIFIEGDNLEVLKLLQKSYANKIKMIYIDPPYNTGKDFVYKDNYADNLGNYLN
;
A
#
# COMPACT_ATOMS: atom_id res chain seq x y z
N MET A 1 -25.94 31.27 32.34
CA MET A 1 -24.69 32.01 32.01
C MET A 1 -23.60 30.98 31.87
N GLU A 2 -23.26 30.61 30.64
CA GLU A 2 -22.12 29.73 30.38
C GLU A 2 -20.84 30.50 30.70
N LYS A 3 -19.97 29.90 31.51
CA LYS A 3 -18.66 30.47 31.83
C LYS A 3 -17.85 30.52 30.54
N ILE A 4 -17.47 31.73 30.13
CA ILE A 4 -16.54 31.95 29.01
C ILE A 4 -15.18 31.42 29.43
N ASN A 5 -14.94 30.13 29.19
CA ASN A 5 -13.66 29.47 29.44
C ASN A 5 -12.76 29.64 28.20
N SER A 6 -12.19 30.84 28.06
CA SER A 6 -10.82 31.11 27.56
C SER A 6 -10.76 32.49 26.90
N LEU A 7 -9.96 33.40 27.45
CA LEU A 7 -9.67 34.74 26.90
C LEU A 7 -8.56 34.72 25.82
N THR A 8 -8.38 33.59 25.14
CA THR A 8 -7.25 33.35 24.23
C THR A 8 -7.74 33.17 22.80
N SER A 9 -7.03 33.74 21.83
CA SER A 9 -7.28 33.52 20.40
C SER A 9 -7.13 32.05 20.02
N ALA A 10 -7.80 31.63 18.94
CA ALA A 10 -7.73 30.27 18.43
C ALA A 10 -6.29 29.81 18.24
N ASN A 11 -6.00 28.57 18.68
CA ASN A 11 -4.68 27.98 18.52
C ASN A 11 -4.59 27.31 17.15
N ILE A 12 -4.36 28.13 16.13
CA ILE A 12 -4.26 27.71 14.72
C ILE A 12 -3.22 26.58 14.55
N VAL A 13 -2.16 26.57 15.37
CA VAL A 13 -1.13 25.52 15.32
C VAL A 13 -1.69 24.18 15.78
N ALA A 14 -2.46 24.15 16.88
CA ALA A 14 -3.09 22.93 17.36
C ALA A 14 -4.12 22.39 16.36
N ASP A 15 -4.94 23.27 15.78
CA ASP A 15 -5.96 22.91 14.78
C ASP A 15 -5.31 22.31 13.52
N ASN A 16 -4.19 22.89 13.07
CA ASN A 16 -3.42 22.37 11.93
C ASN A 16 -2.82 20.99 12.24
N ILE A 17 -2.29 20.77 13.45
CA ILE A 17 -1.75 19.48 13.88
C ILE A 17 -2.86 18.43 13.91
N GLU A 18 -4.04 18.77 14.43
CA GLU A 18 -5.18 17.85 14.48
C GLU A 18 -5.66 17.47 13.07
N THR A 19 -5.75 18.44 12.16
CA THR A 19 -6.11 18.20 10.75
C THR A 19 -5.10 17.26 10.07
N LEU A 20 -3.81 17.52 10.25
CA LEU A 20 -2.75 16.69 9.67
C LEU A 20 -2.71 15.29 10.27
N LYS A 21 -3.03 15.15 11.56
CA LYS A 21 -3.18 13.84 12.24
C LYS A 21 -4.33 13.02 11.66
N GLN A 22 -5.45 13.66 11.28
CA GLN A 22 -6.58 12.97 10.66
C GLN A 22 -6.22 12.43 9.27
N LEU A 23 -5.44 13.19 8.49
CA LEU A 23 -5.04 12.82 7.13
C LEU A 23 -3.90 11.78 7.11
N PHE A 24 -2.92 11.95 8.00
CA PHE A 24 -1.70 11.13 8.03
C PHE A 24 -1.37 10.74 9.47
N PRO A 25 -2.08 9.78 10.08
CA PRO A 25 -1.90 9.45 11.50
C PRO A 25 -0.49 8.99 11.86
N THR A 26 0.28 8.49 10.88
CA THR A 26 1.65 8.02 11.06
C THR A 26 2.68 9.15 11.19
N ILE A 27 2.36 10.39 10.80
CA ILE A 27 3.33 11.51 10.88
C ILE A 27 3.40 12.13 12.27
N VAL A 28 2.56 11.72 13.23
CA VAL A 28 2.57 12.31 14.58
C VAL A 28 3.33 11.41 15.55
N LYS A 29 4.47 11.91 16.08
CA LYS A 29 5.27 11.25 17.11
C LYS A 29 5.35 12.14 18.34
N GLU A 30 5.03 11.60 19.51
CA GLU A 30 5.06 12.31 20.81
C GLU A 30 4.32 13.66 20.81
N GLY A 31 3.25 13.79 20.01
CA GLY A 31 2.46 15.02 19.89
C GLY A 31 3.00 16.06 18.91
N ASN A 32 4.11 15.79 18.23
CA ASN A 32 4.69 16.65 17.19
C ASN A 32 4.64 15.99 15.81
N ILE A 33 4.73 16.81 14.76
CA ILE A 33 4.75 16.34 13.37
C ILE A 33 6.18 15.97 12.96
N ASP A 34 6.36 14.72 12.54
CA ASP A 34 7.58 14.21 11.90
C ASP A 34 7.56 14.57 10.41
N LEU A 35 8.31 15.62 10.06
CA LEU A 35 8.43 16.11 8.69
C LEU A 35 9.15 15.11 7.76
N ASN A 36 9.99 14.23 8.31
CA ASN A 36 10.67 13.20 7.51
C ASN A 36 9.68 12.10 7.13
N GLU A 37 8.76 11.76 8.04
CA GLU A 37 7.68 10.82 7.76
C GLU A 37 6.67 11.39 6.76
N LEU A 38 6.35 12.69 6.86
CA LEU A 38 5.54 13.39 5.88
C LEU A 38 6.21 13.40 4.49
N LYS A 39 7.49 13.75 4.41
CA LYS A 39 8.27 13.70 3.15
C LYS A 39 8.29 12.31 2.54
N ALA A 40 8.45 11.27 3.35
CA ALA A 40 8.41 9.89 2.87
C ALA A 40 7.02 9.47 2.34
N LEU A 41 5.93 9.95 2.94
CA LEU A 41 4.57 9.74 2.43
C LEU A 41 4.33 10.49 1.11
N LEU A 42 4.95 11.66 0.96
CA LEU A 42 4.90 12.46 -0.27
C LEU A 42 5.85 11.96 -1.37
N GLY A 43 6.62 10.88 -1.10
CA GLY A 43 7.48 10.23 -2.09
C GLY A 43 8.91 10.79 -2.17
N GLU A 44 9.32 11.64 -1.23
CA GLU A 44 10.69 12.15 -1.16
C GLU A 44 11.63 11.19 -0.41
N THR A 45 12.86 11.07 -0.90
CA THR A 45 13.94 10.31 -0.24
C THR A 45 14.53 11.15 0.89
N VAL A 46 14.37 10.72 2.14
CA VAL A 46 14.90 11.43 3.31
C VAL A 46 16.13 10.68 3.84
N GLU A 47 17.25 11.38 3.97
CA GLU A 47 18.45 10.85 4.65
C GLU A 47 18.19 10.72 6.16
N GLU A 48 18.38 9.51 6.69
CA GLU A 48 18.10 9.19 8.10
C GLU A 48 19.20 9.74 9.02
N LYS A 49 18.82 10.57 10.01
CA LYS A 49 19.59 10.75 11.25
C LYS A 49 18.79 10.24 12.46
N GLU A 50 19.48 9.40 13.23
CA GLU A 50 19.26 8.94 14.61
C GLU A 50 18.21 7.86 14.96
N GLU A 51 18.55 7.16 16.05
CA GLU A 51 18.29 5.76 16.42
C GLU A 51 16.85 5.45 16.84
N TYR A 52 16.07 4.87 15.93
CA TYR A 52 14.89 4.07 16.28
C TYR A 52 15.13 2.63 15.85
N TYR A 53 14.72 1.64 16.67
CA TYR A 53 14.72 0.25 16.22
C TYR A 53 13.78 0.12 15.02
N ARG A 54 14.36 -0.09 13.84
CA ARG A 54 13.66 -0.21 12.57
C ARG A 54 14.06 -1.52 11.92
N PHE A 55 13.09 -2.34 11.54
CA PHE A 55 13.35 -3.49 10.69
C PHE A 55 13.72 -2.99 9.28
N THR A 56 14.99 -3.09 8.90
CA THR A 56 15.51 -2.68 7.58
C THR A 56 16.09 -3.88 6.84
N TRP A 57 16.04 -3.84 5.50
CA TRP A 57 16.62 -4.83 4.62
C TRP A 57 16.96 -4.20 3.27
N ALA A 58 17.86 -4.82 2.51
CA ALA A 58 18.20 -4.36 1.16
C ALA A 58 16.94 -4.37 0.27
N GLY A 59 16.67 -3.24 -0.40
CA GLY A 59 15.48 -3.10 -1.26
C GLY A 59 14.18 -2.68 -0.56
N LYS A 60 14.17 -2.43 0.76
CA LYS A 60 12.96 -1.97 1.48
C LYS A 60 12.29 -0.75 0.84
N ASN A 61 13.06 0.27 0.49
CA ASN A 61 12.51 1.49 -0.13
C ASN A 61 11.96 1.21 -1.53
N GLN A 62 12.65 0.36 -2.31
CA GLN A 62 12.19 -0.03 -3.63
C GLN A 62 10.87 -0.82 -3.57
N ALA A 63 10.74 -1.75 -2.62
CA ALA A 63 9.49 -2.48 -2.39
C ALA A 63 8.31 -1.54 -2.04
N ARG A 64 8.56 -0.48 -1.24
CA ARG A 64 7.55 0.54 -0.94
C ARG A 64 7.14 1.34 -2.18
N LEU A 65 8.11 1.73 -3.01
CA LEU A 65 7.84 2.44 -4.26
C LEU A 65 7.02 1.58 -5.22
N GLU A 66 7.38 0.31 -5.41
CA GLU A 66 6.64 -0.61 -6.28
C GLU A 66 5.21 -0.89 -5.81
N ALA A 67 4.99 -0.98 -4.49
CA ALA A 67 3.64 -1.14 -3.93
C ALA A 67 2.74 0.09 -4.20
N ASN A 68 3.32 1.30 -4.16
CA ASN A 68 2.59 2.55 -4.38
C ASN A 68 2.49 2.95 -5.87
N LYS A 69 3.24 2.29 -6.75
CA LYS A 69 3.22 2.56 -8.18
C LYS A 69 1.83 2.25 -8.76
N PRO A 70 1.16 3.22 -9.41
CA PRO A 70 -0.11 2.98 -10.06
C PRO A 70 0.00 1.88 -11.12
N THR A 71 -1.00 1.01 -11.17
CA THR A 71 -1.11 -0.01 -12.22
C THR A 71 -1.72 0.59 -13.49
N THR A 72 -1.21 0.18 -14.65
CA THR A 72 -1.81 0.42 -15.97
C THR A 72 -2.49 -0.82 -16.53
N ALA A 73 -2.49 -1.92 -15.79
CA ALA A 73 -3.10 -3.17 -16.20
C ALA A 73 -4.63 -3.05 -16.26
N THR A 74 -5.27 -3.97 -16.97
CA THR A 74 -6.73 -4.07 -17.05
C THR A 74 -7.15 -5.53 -16.99
N LEU A 75 -8.31 -5.81 -16.39
CA LEU A 75 -8.87 -7.15 -16.36
C LEU A 75 -9.63 -7.42 -17.66
N ARG A 76 -9.35 -8.55 -18.31
CA ARG A 76 -10.12 -9.03 -19.46
C ARG A 76 -11.06 -10.16 -19.03
N PRO A 77 -12.37 -10.07 -19.27
CA PRO A 77 -13.29 -11.15 -18.98
C PRO A 77 -13.01 -12.36 -19.90
N ASN A 78 -12.95 -13.56 -19.32
CA ASN A 78 -12.84 -14.82 -20.07
C ASN A 78 -14.07 -15.69 -19.84
N LYS A 79 -15.12 -15.49 -20.64
CA LYS A 79 -16.38 -16.22 -20.51
C LYS A 79 -16.25 -17.71 -20.86
N ALA A 80 -15.35 -18.04 -21.79
CA ALA A 80 -15.23 -19.41 -22.30
C ALA A 80 -14.76 -20.39 -21.21
N ASP A 81 -13.80 -19.95 -20.38
CA ASP A 81 -13.25 -20.77 -19.30
C ASP A 81 -13.92 -20.51 -17.94
N SER A 82 -14.94 -19.65 -17.93
CA SER A 82 -15.70 -19.35 -16.71
C SER A 82 -16.84 -20.33 -16.52
N LYS A 83 -17.06 -20.73 -15.26
CA LYS A 83 -18.19 -21.55 -14.86
C LYS A 83 -19.28 -20.66 -14.27
N ASP A 84 -20.54 -20.90 -14.66
CA ASP A 84 -21.72 -20.22 -14.12
C ASP A 84 -21.62 -18.68 -14.23
N TRP A 85 -21.15 -18.18 -15.39
CA TRP A 85 -20.77 -16.77 -15.61
C TRP A 85 -21.77 -15.74 -15.09
N ASP A 86 -23.07 -15.95 -15.33
CA ASP A 86 -24.11 -14.98 -14.97
C ASP A 86 -24.60 -15.11 -13.52
N THR A 87 -24.24 -16.19 -12.80
CA THR A 87 -24.82 -16.51 -11.48
C THR A 87 -23.78 -16.70 -10.37
N THR A 88 -22.52 -16.94 -10.73
CA THR A 88 -21.43 -17.12 -9.75
C THR A 88 -21.12 -15.80 -9.05
N ASN A 89 -20.91 -15.87 -7.74
CA ASN A 89 -20.38 -14.77 -6.94
C ASN A 89 -18.87 -14.93 -6.68
N ASN A 90 -18.23 -15.91 -7.31
CA ASN A 90 -16.82 -16.22 -7.13
C ASN A 90 -16.01 -15.67 -8.31
N ILE A 91 -14.81 -15.17 -8.02
CA ILE A 91 -13.92 -14.59 -9.03
C ILE A 91 -12.58 -15.34 -8.97
N PHE A 92 -12.10 -15.76 -10.13
CA PHE A 92 -10.74 -16.23 -10.33
C PHE A 92 -10.03 -15.24 -11.25
N ILE A 93 -8.82 -14.83 -10.89
CA ILE A 93 -8.01 -13.87 -11.66
C ILE A 93 -6.63 -14.48 -11.86
N GLU A 94 -6.21 -14.56 -13.11
CA GLU A 94 -4.87 -14.99 -13.49
C GLU A 94 -3.97 -13.77 -13.74
N GLY A 95 -2.77 -13.77 -13.16
CA GLY A 95 -1.79 -12.70 -13.31
C GLY A 95 -0.84 -12.60 -12.11
N ASP A 96 0.06 -11.63 -12.18
CA ASP A 96 0.92 -11.28 -11.05
C ASP A 96 0.06 -10.74 -9.89
N ASN A 97 0.31 -11.26 -8.68
CA ASN A 97 -0.54 -10.98 -7.54
C ASN A 97 -0.49 -9.51 -7.09
N LEU A 98 0.64 -8.82 -7.21
CA LEU A 98 0.79 -7.43 -6.83
C LEU A 98 -0.04 -6.53 -7.76
N GLU A 99 0.04 -6.78 -9.07
CA GLU A 99 -0.74 -6.04 -10.05
C GLU A 99 -2.25 -6.31 -9.92
N VAL A 100 -2.64 -7.57 -9.69
CA VAL A 100 -4.05 -7.93 -9.44
C VAL A 100 -4.59 -7.23 -8.19
N LEU A 101 -3.83 -7.21 -7.09
CA LEU A 101 -4.25 -6.56 -5.84
C LEU A 101 -4.41 -5.04 -6.02
N LYS A 102 -3.55 -4.39 -6.81
CA LYS A 102 -3.70 -2.97 -7.17
C LYS A 102 -5.00 -2.70 -7.91
N LEU A 103 -5.40 -3.57 -8.85
CA LEU A 103 -6.67 -3.45 -9.57
C LEU A 103 -7.88 -3.62 -8.64
N LEU A 104 -7.82 -4.62 -7.75
CA LEU A 104 -8.90 -4.90 -6.81
C LEU A 104 -9.07 -3.81 -5.75
N GLN A 105 -8.01 -3.06 -5.44
CA GLN A 105 -8.03 -2.00 -4.42
C GLN A 105 -9.20 -1.03 -4.62
N LYS A 106 -9.48 -0.59 -5.86
CA LYS A 106 -10.54 0.38 -6.15
C LYS A 106 -11.95 -0.13 -5.80
N SER A 107 -12.22 -1.40 -6.03
CA SER A 107 -13.58 -1.97 -5.92
C SER A 107 -13.80 -2.73 -4.61
N TYR A 108 -12.75 -3.29 -4.02
CA TYR A 108 -12.80 -4.22 -2.88
C TYR A 108 -12.10 -3.72 -1.62
N ALA A 109 -11.56 -2.49 -1.60
CA ALA A 109 -10.99 -1.90 -0.39
C ALA A 109 -11.98 -1.98 0.78
N ASN A 110 -11.50 -2.48 1.92
CA ASN A 110 -12.25 -2.66 3.16
C ASN A 110 -13.49 -3.58 3.05
N LYS A 111 -13.58 -4.41 2.00
CA LYS A 111 -14.69 -5.38 1.80
C LYS A 111 -14.29 -6.83 2.02
N ILE A 112 -13.00 -7.12 2.21
CA ILE A 112 -12.50 -8.49 2.39
C ILE A 112 -12.54 -8.87 3.87
N LYS A 113 -13.27 -9.94 4.20
CA LYS A 113 -13.44 -10.41 5.59
C LYS A 113 -12.27 -11.25 6.09
N MET A 114 -11.66 -12.04 5.21
CA MET A 114 -10.59 -12.98 5.52
C MET A 114 -9.67 -13.14 4.32
N ILE A 115 -8.36 -13.21 4.57
CA ILE A 115 -7.33 -13.50 3.57
C ILE A 115 -6.59 -14.75 4.04
N TYR A 116 -6.51 -15.75 3.18
CA TYR A 116 -5.68 -16.94 3.37
C TYR A 116 -4.64 -16.99 2.27
N ILE A 117 -3.36 -17.05 2.63
CA ILE A 117 -2.24 -17.15 1.69
C ILE A 117 -1.26 -18.22 2.17
N ASP A 118 -0.69 -18.94 1.22
CA ASP A 118 0.39 -19.91 1.45
C ASP A 118 1.62 -19.46 0.64
N PRO A 119 2.34 -18.42 1.12
CA PRO A 119 3.50 -17.93 0.40
C PRO A 119 4.67 -18.91 0.56
N PRO A 120 5.53 -19.02 -0.44
CA PRO A 120 6.73 -19.86 -0.35
C PRO A 120 7.64 -19.50 0.85
N TYR A 121 8.13 -20.53 1.57
CA TYR A 121 8.75 -20.40 2.91
C TYR A 121 10.25 -20.07 2.93
N ASN A 122 10.86 -19.82 1.77
CA ASN A 122 12.29 -19.45 1.64
C ASN A 122 13.26 -20.41 2.38
N THR A 123 13.03 -21.73 2.30
CA THR A 123 13.81 -22.79 2.98
C THR A 123 15.11 -23.16 2.26
N GLY A 124 15.59 -22.31 1.34
CA GLY A 124 16.86 -22.49 0.63
C GLY A 124 16.84 -23.43 -0.59
N LYS A 125 15.71 -24.09 -0.90
CA LYS A 125 15.54 -24.91 -2.13
C LYS A 125 14.52 -24.35 -3.13
N ASP A 126 13.61 -23.49 -2.68
CA ASP A 126 12.38 -23.12 -3.42
C ASP A 126 12.29 -21.65 -3.86
N PHE A 127 13.38 -20.87 -3.79
CA PHE A 127 13.33 -19.45 -4.18
C PHE A 127 14.57 -18.96 -4.91
N VAL A 128 14.37 -18.61 -6.17
CA VAL A 128 15.21 -17.65 -6.89
C VAL A 128 14.31 -16.44 -7.15
N TYR A 129 14.66 -15.28 -6.60
CA TYR A 129 13.99 -14.04 -6.93
C TYR A 129 14.18 -13.81 -8.45
N LYS A 130 13.10 -13.81 -9.23
CA LYS A 130 13.19 -13.39 -10.64
C LYS A 130 13.34 -11.87 -10.66
N ASP A 131 14.56 -11.39 -10.44
CA ASP A 131 14.91 -9.96 -10.53
C ASP A 131 14.85 -9.42 -11.96
N ASN A 132 14.63 -10.28 -12.96
CA ASN A 132 14.55 -9.89 -14.35
C ASN A 132 13.09 -9.73 -14.79
N TYR A 133 12.50 -8.56 -14.52
CA TYR A 133 11.18 -8.15 -15.03
C TYR A 133 11.18 -7.84 -16.54
N ALA A 134 12.27 -8.14 -17.25
CA ALA A 134 12.32 -8.16 -18.71
C ALA A 134 11.61 -9.41 -19.25
N ASP A 135 10.31 -9.57 -18.95
CA ASP A 135 9.50 -10.56 -19.65
C ASP A 135 9.24 -10.03 -21.06
N ASN A 136 10.00 -10.54 -22.03
CA ASN A 136 9.75 -10.29 -23.44
C ASN A 136 8.38 -10.87 -23.81
N LEU A 137 7.61 -10.07 -24.56
CA LEU A 137 6.26 -10.38 -25.08
C LEU A 137 6.12 -11.76 -25.75
N GLY A 138 7.23 -12.39 -26.13
CA GLY A 138 7.28 -13.72 -26.75
C GLY A 138 6.85 -14.88 -25.84
N ASN A 139 6.86 -14.73 -24.51
CA ASN A 139 6.43 -15.80 -23.60
C ASN A 139 4.89 -16.00 -23.55
N TYR A 140 4.12 -15.03 -24.05
CA TYR A 140 2.65 -15.03 -24.04
C TYR A 140 2.01 -15.33 -25.40
N LEU A 141 2.81 -15.70 -26.41
CA LEU A 141 2.37 -15.92 -27.80
C LEU A 141 2.45 -17.39 -28.27
N ASN A 142 2.44 -18.36 -27.35
CA ASN A 142 2.30 -19.78 -27.70
C ASN A 142 0.88 -20.29 -27.44
#